data_AF-A0A1V5NNW2-F1
#
_entry.id   AF-A0A1V5NNW2-F1
#
_cell.length_a   1.000
_cell.length_b   1.000
_cell.length_c   1.000
_cell.angle_alpha   90.00
_cell.angle_beta   90.00
_cell.angle_gamma   90.00
#
_symmetry.space_group_name_H-M   'P 1'
#
loop_
_entity.id
_entity.type
_entity.pdbx_description
1 polymer ?
#
loop_
_entity_poly.entity_id
_entity_poly.type
_entity_poly.pdbx_seq_one_letter_code
_entity_poly.pdbx_strand_id
1 'polypeptide(L)'
;MRRSPDSGRLKGVKRRAFTLPEILITILLLSILFSLGIVFTMGMRQTRKVKDYETAIGLAQQAIDGLRAVPFGTLDDEDAGEFSAETDFNTSGAAGGAADLYEPVFKAGGSTYERKVEVMGVPSPAGPLGTPLKIKFVKVTVKWKTPDGEEPDPYIISTAISDLN
;
A
#
# COMPACT_ATOMS: atom_id res chain seq x y z
N MET A 1 -45.51 -73.99 14.55
CA MET A 1 -44.94 -72.64 14.35
C MET A 1 -44.78 -71.95 15.71
N ARG A 2 -43.56 -71.80 16.23
CA ARG A 2 -43.24 -70.93 17.37
C ARG A 2 -41.99 -70.13 16.99
N ARG A 3 -42.13 -68.81 16.87
CA ARG A 3 -41.03 -67.86 16.64
C ARG A 3 -40.22 -67.72 17.93
N SER A 4 -38.91 -67.86 17.83
CA SER A 4 -37.96 -67.44 18.87
C SER A 4 -37.58 -65.97 18.62
N PRO A 5 -37.54 -65.08 19.63
CA PRO A 5 -37.02 -63.74 19.46
C PRO A 5 -35.49 -63.76 19.64
N ASP A 6 -34.80 -63.39 18.57
CA ASP A 6 -33.35 -63.17 18.56
C ASP A 6 -33.06 -61.86 19.31
N SER A 7 -32.56 -61.95 20.54
CA SER A 7 -32.25 -60.79 21.36
C SER A 7 -30.92 -60.17 20.90
N GLY A 8 -31.02 -59.04 20.19
CA GLY A 8 -29.88 -58.22 19.79
C GLY A 8 -29.05 -57.77 20.99
N ARG A 9 -27.89 -58.40 21.17
CA ARG A 9 -26.89 -58.05 22.19
C ARG A 9 -26.14 -56.81 21.73
N LEU A 10 -26.56 -55.62 22.20
CA LEU A 10 -25.83 -54.38 22.00
C LEU A 10 -24.43 -54.51 22.64
N LYS A 11 -23.40 -54.65 21.80
CA LYS A 11 -22.00 -54.58 22.23
C LYS A 11 -21.77 -53.23 22.89
N GLY A 12 -21.57 -53.24 24.21
CA GLY A 12 -21.25 -52.05 24.99
C GLY A 12 -20.00 -51.37 24.43
N VAL A 13 -20.16 -50.15 23.93
CA VAL A 13 -19.06 -49.26 23.57
C VAL A 13 -18.27 -48.99 24.85
N LYS A 14 -17.04 -49.49 24.95
CA LYS A 14 -16.13 -49.17 26.06
C LYS A 14 -15.85 -47.68 26.04
N ARG A 15 -16.48 -46.93 26.94
CA ARG A 15 -16.16 -45.51 27.17
C ARG A 15 -14.77 -45.45 27.81
N ARG A 16 -13.78 -44.95 27.07
CA ARG A 16 -12.48 -44.60 27.65
C ARG A 16 -12.68 -43.30 28.44
N ALA A 17 -12.49 -43.33 29.75
CA ALA A 17 -12.50 -42.14 30.58
C ALA A 17 -11.14 -41.45 30.44
N PHE A 18 -11.16 -40.16 30.08
CA PHE A 18 -9.95 -39.35 30.03
C PHE A 18 -9.44 -39.07 31.44
N THR A 19 -8.13 -39.12 31.62
CA THR A 19 -7.52 -38.80 32.93
C THR A 19 -7.43 -37.28 33.09
N LEU A 20 -7.62 -36.78 34.32
CA LEU A 20 -7.49 -35.34 34.64
C LEU A 20 -6.18 -34.72 34.11
N PRO A 21 -4.99 -35.34 34.30
CA PRO A 21 -3.75 -34.80 33.74
C PRO A 21 -3.74 -34.72 32.19
N GLU A 22 -4.38 -35.67 31.50
CA GLU A 22 -4.47 -35.67 30.03
C GLU A 22 -5.35 -34.51 29.52
N ILE A 23 -6.45 -34.22 30.21
CA ILE A 23 -7.30 -33.05 29.90
C ILE A 23 -6.53 -31.75 30.17
N LEU A 24 -5.75 -31.68 31.25
CA LEU A 24 -4.99 -30.48 31.59
C LEU A 24 -3.90 -30.18 30.55
N ILE A 25 -3.16 -31.22 30.12
CA ILE A 25 -2.13 -31.09 29.09
C ILE A 25 -2.75 -30.67 27.75
N THR A 26 -3.90 -31.25 27.37
CA THR A 26 -4.55 -30.90 26.10
C THR A 26 -5.06 -29.46 26.09
N ILE A 27 -5.67 -28.98 27.17
CA ILE A 27 -6.08 -27.57 27.30
C ILE A 27 -4.85 -26.65 27.23
N LEU A 28 -3.76 -27.00 27.91
CA LEU A 28 -2.52 -26.23 27.86
C LEU A 28 -1.96 -26.15 26.44
N LEU A 29 -1.87 -27.28 25.73
CA LEU A 29 -1.39 -27.31 24.35
C LEU A 29 -2.28 -26.50 23.40
N LEU A 30 -3.60 -26.61 23.55
CA LEU A 30 -4.55 -25.81 22.76
C LEU A 30 -4.41 -24.32 23.04
N SER A 31 -4.19 -23.92 24.30
CA SER A 31 -3.99 -22.51 24.65
C SER A 31 -2.73 -21.91 24.00
N ILE A 32 -1.64 -22.69 23.97
CA ILE A 32 -0.38 -22.28 23.33
C ILE A 32 -0.58 -22.17 21.81
N LEU A 33 -1.16 -23.19 21.17
CA LEU A 33 -1.46 -23.17 19.74
C LEU A 33 -2.34 -21.98 19.35
N PHE A 34 -3.37 -21.70 20.16
CA PHE A 34 -4.25 -20.57 19.93
C PHE A 34 -3.52 -19.23 20.04
N SER A 35 -2.68 -19.05 21.07
CA SER A 35 -1.89 -17.83 21.25
C SER A 35 -0.92 -17.59 20.08
N LEU A 36 -0.23 -18.65 19.60
CA LEU A 36 0.65 -18.57 18.43
C LEU A 36 -0.12 -18.20 17.16
N GLY A 37 -1.32 -18.74 16.99
CA GLY A 37 -2.20 -18.38 15.87
C GLY A 37 -2.55 -16.89 15.85
N ILE A 38 -2.86 -16.29 17.00
CA ILE A 38 -3.15 -14.86 17.12
C ILE A 38 -1.92 -14.02 16.75
N VAL A 39 -0.75 -14.34 17.34
CA VAL A 39 0.50 -13.60 17.09
C VAL A 39 0.88 -13.67 15.61
N PHE A 40 0.76 -14.86 15.00
CA PHE A 40 1.04 -15.05 13.58
C PHE A 40 0.11 -14.20 12.68
N THR A 41 -1.19 -14.14 13.03
CA THR A 41 -2.17 -13.32 12.30
C THR A 41 -1.86 -11.83 12.42
N MET A 42 -1.46 -11.36 13.61
CA MET A 42 -1.03 -9.97 13.81
C MET A 42 0.24 -9.65 13.01
N GLY A 43 1.23 -10.55 13.02
CA GLY A 43 2.47 -10.38 12.26
C GLY A 43 2.22 -10.22 10.76
N MET A 44 1.35 -11.06 10.16
CA MET A 44 1.01 -10.93 8.75
C MET A 44 0.37 -9.59 8.40
N ARG A 45 -0.53 -9.08 9.25
CA ARG A 45 -1.18 -7.79 9.02
C ARG A 45 -0.16 -6.66 9.04
N GLN A 46 0.78 -6.69 9.98
CA GLN A 46 1.88 -5.72 10.03
C GLN A 46 2.76 -5.80 8.79
N THR A 47 3.14 -7.00 8.33
CA THR A 47 3.94 -7.16 7.11
C THR A 47 3.24 -6.60 5.87
N ARG A 48 1.92 -6.75 5.74
CA ARG A 48 1.17 -6.14 4.63
C ARG A 48 1.22 -4.63 4.69
N LYS A 49 0.94 -4.05 5.87
CA LYS A 49 1.01 -2.59 6.06
C LYS A 49 2.39 -2.05 5.67
N VAL A 50 3.47 -2.68 6.13
CA VAL A 50 4.84 -2.28 5.76
C VAL A 50 5.05 -2.31 4.24
N LYS A 51 4.66 -3.40 3.57
CA LYS A 51 4.79 -3.52 2.11
C LYS A 51 3.97 -2.48 1.35
N ASP A 52 2.77 -2.16 1.84
CA ASP A 52 1.93 -1.14 1.20
C ASP A 52 2.60 0.24 1.30
N TYR A 53 3.16 0.58 2.47
CA TYR A 53 3.96 1.80 2.65
C TYR A 53 5.23 1.81 1.78
N GLU A 54 5.97 0.70 1.70
CA GLU A 54 7.15 0.58 0.82
C GLU A 54 6.77 0.84 -0.65
N THR A 55 5.63 0.32 -1.09
CA THR A 55 5.11 0.55 -2.44
C THR A 55 4.76 2.02 -2.64
N ALA A 56 4.08 2.66 -1.68
CA ALA A 56 3.76 4.07 -1.74
C ALA A 56 5.01 4.97 -1.79
N ILE A 57 6.03 4.64 -1.00
CA ILE A 57 7.33 5.33 -1.02
C ILE A 57 8.01 5.18 -2.38
N GLY A 58 8.04 3.97 -2.94
CA GLY A 58 8.63 3.72 -4.26
C GLY A 58 7.95 4.52 -5.38
N LEU A 59 6.61 4.58 -5.38
CA LEU A 59 5.84 5.37 -6.36
C LEU A 59 6.13 6.87 -6.24
N ALA A 60 6.30 7.37 -5.01
CA ALA A 60 6.62 8.77 -4.76
C ALA A 60 8.05 9.12 -5.19
N GLN A 61 9.02 8.23 -4.92
CA GLN A 61 10.41 8.38 -5.33
C GLN A 61 10.54 8.37 -6.86
N GLN A 62 9.86 7.42 -7.53
CA GLN A 62 9.83 7.36 -8.99
C GLN A 62 9.35 8.68 -9.62
N ALA A 63 8.33 9.31 -9.03
CA ALA A 63 7.81 10.59 -9.53
C ALA A 63 8.82 11.73 -9.31
N ILE A 64 9.48 11.78 -8.16
CA ILE A 64 10.53 12.78 -7.90
C ILE A 64 11.69 12.63 -8.89
N ASP A 65 12.16 11.41 -9.11
CA ASP A 65 13.29 11.17 -10.00
C ASP A 65 12.91 11.44 -11.46
N GLY A 66 11.67 11.11 -11.86
CA GLY A 66 11.14 11.46 -13.17
C GLY A 66 11.03 12.97 -13.36
N LEU A 67 10.52 13.72 -12.38
CA LEU A 67 10.48 15.18 -12.43
C LEU A 67 11.88 15.80 -12.51
N ARG A 68 12.86 15.26 -11.77
CA ARG A 68 14.25 15.74 -11.83
C ARG A 68 14.92 15.49 -13.20
N ALA A 69 14.44 14.53 -13.98
CA ALA A 69 14.96 14.23 -15.30
C ALA A 69 14.43 15.17 -16.40
N VAL A 70 13.40 15.96 -16.10
CA VAL A 70 12.72 16.84 -17.05
C VAL A 70 13.31 18.26 -17.01
N PRO A 71 13.37 18.99 -18.15
CA PRO A 71 13.78 20.39 -18.18
C PRO A 71 12.94 21.27 -17.25
N PHE A 72 13.59 22.24 -16.58
CA PHE A 72 12.93 23.07 -15.57
C PHE A 72 11.70 23.85 -16.07
N GLY A 73 11.75 24.30 -17.33
CA GLY A 73 10.65 25.02 -17.98
C GLY A 73 9.41 24.18 -18.28
N THR A 74 9.50 22.85 -18.21
CA THR A 74 8.39 21.93 -18.47
C THR A 74 7.92 21.19 -17.21
N LEU A 75 8.38 21.60 -16.03
CA LEU A 75 7.98 20.97 -14.76
C LEU A 75 6.54 21.27 -14.36
N ASP A 76 6.10 22.49 -14.62
CA ASP A 76 4.87 23.08 -14.06
C ASP A 76 3.85 23.28 -15.19
N ASP A 77 2.57 23.07 -14.89
CA ASP A 77 1.48 23.29 -15.84
C ASP A 77 1.28 24.79 -16.14
N GLU A 78 1.64 25.68 -15.21
CA GLU A 78 1.60 27.13 -15.44
C GLU A 78 2.57 27.56 -16.58
N ASP A 79 3.73 26.90 -16.67
CA ASP A 79 4.76 27.22 -17.67
C ASP A 79 4.59 26.46 -18.99
N ALA A 80 4.15 25.19 -18.94
CA ALA A 80 4.14 24.28 -20.09
C ALA A 80 2.76 23.70 -20.45
N GLY A 81 1.71 24.01 -19.69
CA GLY A 81 0.35 23.55 -19.94
C GLY A 81 0.24 22.02 -19.99
N GLU A 82 -0.39 21.51 -21.04
CA GLU A 82 -0.60 20.07 -21.25
C GLU A 82 0.69 19.28 -21.51
N PHE A 83 1.79 19.96 -21.83
CA PHE A 83 3.10 19.34 -22.01
C PHE A 83 3.94 19.35 -20.73
N SER A 84 3.37 19.75 -19.60
CA SER A 84 4.07 19.73 -18.33
C SER A 84 4.22 18.30 -17.82
N ALA A 85 5.33 18.04 -17.14
CA ALA A 85 5.53 16.78 -16.44
C ALA A 85 4.49 16.58 -15.34
N GLU A 86 4.04 17.65 -14.67
CA GLU A 86 2.93 17.57 -13.72
C GLU A 86 1.67 16.96 -14.34
N THR A 87 1.29 17.42 -15.53
CA THR A 87 0.12 16.87 -16.25
C THR A 87 0.34 15.42 -16.63
N ASP A 88 1.53 15.05 -17.11
CA ASP A 88 1.89 13.67 -17.47
C ASP A 88 1.81 12.71 -16.26
N PHE A 89 2.24 13.15 -15.08
CA PHE A 89 2.16 12.34 -13.86
C PHE A 89 0.75 12.19 -13.29
N ASN A 90 -0.16 13.11 -13.60
CA ASN A 90 -1.50 13.20 -13.03
C ASN A 90 -2.60 12.72 -13.98
N THR A 91 -2.33 12.64 -15.28
CA THR A 91 -3.32 12.27 -16.29
C THR A 91 -3.06 10.85 -16.75
N SER A 92 -4.11 10.02 -16.84
CA SER A 92 -4.00 8.70 -17.45
C SER A 92 -4.34 8.80 -18.93
N GLY A 93 -3.36 8.54 -19.79
CA GLY A 93 -3.56 8.44 -21.22
C GLY A 93 -3.07 9.69 -21.92
N ALA A 94 -1.84 9.63 -22.41
CA ALA A 94 -1.37 10.52 -23.46
C ALA A 94 -2.41 10.63 -24.58
N ALA A 95 -2.65 11.85 -25.06
CA ALA A 95 -3.42 12.15 -26.25
C ALA A 95 -2.75 11.54 -27.50
N GLY A 96 -2.86 10.22 -27.67
CA GLY A 96 -2.12 9.49 -28.70
C GLY A 96 -2.14 7.96 -28.61
N GLY A 97 -2.68 7.36 -27.54
CA GLY A 97 -2.85 5.90 -27.45
C GLY A 97 -1.54 5.10 -27.27
N ALA A 98 -0.42 5.77 -26.97
CA ALA A 98 0.74 5.11 -26.41
C ALA A 98 0.48 4.76 -24.95
N ALA A 99 0.99 3.60 -24.49
CA ALA A 99 0.96 3.26 -23.07
C ALA A 99 1.65 4.38 -22.28
N ASP A 100 0.90 4.98 -21.37
CA ASP A 100 1.39 6.08 -20.55
C ASP A 100 2.49 5.57 -19.63
N LEU A 101 3.64 6.26 -19.60
CA LEU A 101 4.78 5.79 -18.80
C LEU A 101 4.49 5.94 -17.30
N TYR A 102 3.59 6.85 -16.93
CA TYR A 102 3.30 7.23 -15.56
C TYR A 102 1.82 7.18 -15.22
N GLU A 103 1.24 5.98 -15.19
CA GLU A 103 -0.15 5.82 -14.74
C GLU A 103 -0.33 6.39 -13.31
N PRO A 104 -1.30 7.31 -13.09
CA PRO A 104 -1.54 7.92 -11.78
C PRO A 104 -2.16 6.93 -10.79
N VAL A 105 -2.84 5.90 -11.30
CA VAL A 105 -3.48 4.85 -10.49
C VAL A 105 -2.77 3.53 -10.71
N PHE A 106 -2.18 2.97 -9.66
CA PHE A 106 -1.41 1.73 -9.71
C PHE A 106 -2.07 0.65 -8.84
N LYS A 107 -2.08 -0.61 -9.29
CA LYS A 107 -2.66 -1.73 -8.55
C LYS A 107 -1.61 -2.78 -8.21
N ALA A 108 -1.42 -3.07 -6.93
CA ALA A 108 -0.49 -4.09 -6.47
C ALA A 108 -0.98 -4.76 -5.18
N GLY A 109 -0.82 -6.09 -5.09
CA GLY A 109 -1.16 -6.84 -3.88
C GLY A 109 -2.65 -6.82 -3.48
N GLY A 110 -3.54 -6.45 -4.40
CA GLY A 110 -4.96 -6.21 -4.14
C GLY A 110 -5.27 -4.81 -3.60
N SER A 111 -4.24 -3.99 -3.34
CA SER A 111 -4.36 -2.58 -2.99
C SER A 111 -4.41 -1.73 -4.27
N THR A 112 -5.14 -0.62 -4.23
CA THR A 112 -5.16 0.40 -5.30
C THR A 112 -4.51 1.67 -4.78
N TYR A 113 -3.47 2.15 -5.46
CA TYR A 113 -2.69 3.33 -5.15
C TYR A 113 -3.04 4.45 -6.13
N GLU A 114 -3.14 5.67 -5.65
CA GLU A 114 -3.37 6.88 -6.44
C GLU A 114 -2.29 7.89 -6.07
N ARG A 115 -1.51 8.30 -7.08
CA ARG A 115 -0.47 9.31 -6.95
C ARG A 115 -1.00 10.63 -7.49
N LYS A 116 -0.72 11.71 -6.76
CA LYS A 116 -0.90 13.09 -7.19
C LYS A 116 0.40 13.87 -7.03
N VAL A 117 0.82 14.53 -8.09
CA VAL A 117 1.98 15.44 -8.12
C VAL A 117 1.44 16.87 -8.15
N GLU A 118 2.03 17.75 -7.33
CA GLU A 118 1.75 19.19 -7.32
C GLU A 118 3.10 19.91 -7.43
N VAL A 119 3.30 20.71 -8.47
CA VAL A 119 4.47 21.60 -8.61
C VAL A 119 4.01 23.02 -8.32
N MET A 120 4.78 23.74 -7.50
CA MET A 120 4.48 25.12 -7.11
C MET A 120 5.71 25.99 -7.29
N GLY A 121 5.56 27.11 -8.00
CA GLY A 121 6.56 28.17 -8.01
C GLY A 121 6.79 28.73 -6.60
N VAL A 122 8.06 28.91 -6.22
CA VAL A 122 8.39 29.63 -4.99
C VAL A 122 8.49 31.13 -5.32
N PRO A 123 7.70 32.01 -4.67
CA PRO A 123 7.87 33.44 -4.86
C PRO A 123 9.25 33.86 -4.35
N SER A 124 10.17 34.13 -5.28
CA SER A 124 11.50 34.60 -4.93
C SER A 124 11.42 36.05 -4.48
N PRO A 125 11.80 36.40 -3.22
CA PRO A 125 12.30 37.75 -3.00
C PRO A 125 13.48 37.94 -3.96
N ALA A 126 13.57 39.10 -4.63
CA ALA A 126 14.65 39.37 -5.58
C ALA A 126 15.99 38.97 -4.94
N GLY A 127 16.73 38.06 -5.58
CA GLY A 127 18.02 37.63 -5.06
C GLY A 127 18.97 38.82 -4.88
N PRO A 128 20.11 38.66 -4.19
CA PRO A 128 21.08 39.74 -3.95
C PRO A 128 21.61 40.44 -5.23
N LEU A 129 21.27 39.93 -6.42
CA LEU A 129 21.63 40.48 -7.74
C LEU A 129 20.40 40.79 -8.65
N GLY A 130 19.17 40.76 -8.12
CA GLY A 130 17.96 41.00 -8.92
C GLY A 130 17.55 39.85 -9.84
N THR A 131 18.28 38.73 -9.82
CA THR A 131 17.88 37.50 -10.52
C THR A 131 16.85 36.73 -9.70
N PRO A 132 15.69 36.37 -10.28
CA PRO A 132 14.71 35.52 -9.61
C PRO A 132 15.31 34.13 -9.37
N LEU A 133 15.13 33.59 -8.15
CA LEU A 133 15.52 32.22 -7.83
C LEU A 133 14.62 31.27 -8.63
N LYS A 134 15.21 30.52 -9.56
CA LYS A 134 14.53 29.48 -10.32
C LYS A 134 14.37 28.21 -9.47
N ILE A 135 13.46 28.25 -8.51
CA ILE A 135 13.16 27.13 -7.61
C ILE A 135 11.67 26.79 -7.71
N LYS A 136 11.38 25.52 -7.96
CA LYS A 136 10.03 24.94 -7.92
C LYS A 136 9.95 23.94 -6.76
N PHE A 137 8.89 24.04 -5.98
CA PHE A 137 8.57 23.09 -4.92
C PHE A 137 7.69 21.99 -5.48
N VAL A 138 8.08 20.74 -5.28
CA VAL A 138 7.35 19.56 -5.73
C VAL A 138 6.82 18.84 -4.51
N LYS A 139 5.52 18.55 -4.53
CA LYS A 139 4.84 17.74 -3.53
C LYS A 139 4.21 16.53 -4.20
N VAL A 140 4.57 15.34 -3.74
CA VAL A 140 3.99 14.09 -4.21
C VAL A 140 3.19 13.48 -3.08
N THR A 141 1.91 13.23 -3.35
CA THR A 141 0.97 12.59 -2.43
C THR A 141 0.57 11.24 -3.00
N VAL A 142 0.74 10.17 -2.21
CA VAL A 142 0.29 8.83 -2.58
C VAL A 142 -0.76 8.37 -1.59
N LYS A 143 -1.97 8.15 -2.08
CA LYS A 143 -3.10 7.55 -1.36
C LYS A 143 -3.24 6.10 -1.77
N TRP A 144 -3.75 5.24 -0.90
CA TRP A 144 -4.10 3.90 -1.31
C TRP A 144 -5.26 3.32 -0.51
N LYS A 145 -5.91 2.36 -1.14
CA LYS A 145 -6.98 1.56 -0.56
C LYS A 145 -6.52 0.12 -0.48
N THR A 146 -6.53 -0.43 0.73
CA THR A 146 -6.17 -1.83 0.99
C THR A 146 -7.26 -2.79 0.49
N PRO A 147 -6.98 -4.10 0.36
CA PRO A 147 -7.98 -5.08 -0.05
C PRO A 147 -9.18 -5.17 0.90
N ASP A 148 -8.95 -4.84 2.18
CA ASP A 148 -9.98 -4.83 3.23
C ASP A 148 -10.82 -3.53 3.21
N GLY A 149 -10.52 -2.60 2.29
CA GLY A 149 -11.22 -1.33 2.12
C GLY A 149 -10.76 -0.21 3.07
N GLU A 150 -9.77 -0.46 3.93
CA GLU A 150 -9.11 0.56 4.76
C GLU A 150 -8.36 1.54 3.84
N GLU A 151 -8.49 2.84 4.12
CA GLU A 151 -7.79 3.94 3.47
C GLU A 151 -6.85 4.58 4.51
N PRO A 152 -5.58 4.13 4.60
CA PRO A 152 -4.62 4.68 5.55
C PRO A 152 -4.24 6.13 5.23
N ASP A 153 -3.57 6.78 6.18
CA ASP A 153 -3.05 8.13 5.97
C ASP A 153 -2.10 8.17 4.76
N PRO A 154 -2.27 9.17 3.88
CA PRO A 154 -1.47 9.27 2.66
C PRO A 154 0.00 9.47 2.99
N TYR A 155 0.86 8.90 2.14
CA TYR A 155 2.27 9.22 2.16
C TYR A 155 2.50 10.52 1.37
N ILE A 156 3.13 11.50 2.00
CA ILE A 156 3.44 12.80 1.40
C ILE A 156 4.94 13.03 1.50
N ILE A 157 5.56 13.30 0.36
CA ILE A 157 6.93 13.77 0.28
C ILE A 157 6.98 15.10 -0.44
N SER A 158 7.90 15.96 -0.02
CA SER A 158 8.12 17.23 -0.69
C SER A 158 9.60 17.50 -0.86
N THR A 159 9.95 18.04 -2.02
CA THR A 159 11.32 18.38 -2.41
C THR A 159 11.31 19.68 -3.20
N ALA A 160 12.45 20.36 -3.27
CA ALA A 160 12.65 21.45 -4.22
C ALA A 160 13.47 20.95 -5.42
N ILE A 161 13.19 21.51 -6.59
CA ILE A 161 14.02 21.40 -7.80
C ILE A 161 14.45 22.81 -8.15
N SER A 162 15.75 23.01 -8.32
CA SER A 162 16.33 24.29 -8.73
C SER A 162 16.98 24.17 -10.10
N ASP A 163 16.80 25.19 -10.93
CA ASP A 163 17.58 25.34 -12.16
C ASP A 163 18.99 25.85 -11.79
N LEU A 164 20.00 25.03 -12.06
CA LEU A 164 21.41 25.34 -11.77
C LEU A 164 22.12 25.99 -12.97
N ASN A 165 21.40 26.24 -14.07
CA ASN A 165 21.90 26.86 -15.30
C ASN A 165 21.55 28.35 -15.44
#